data_AF-A0A3Q2P137-F1
#
_entry.id   AF-A0A3Q2P137-F1
#
_cell.length_a   1.000
_cell.length_b   1.000
_cell.length_c   1.000
_cell.angle_alpha   90.00
_cell.angle_beta   90.00
_cell.angle_gamma   90.00
#
_symmetry.space_group_name_H-M   'P 1'
#
loop_
_entity.id
_entity.type
_entity.pdbx_description
1 polymer ?
#
loop_
_entity_poly.entity_id
_entity_poly.type
_entity_poly.pdbx_seq_one_letter_code
_entity_poly.pdbx_strand_id
1 'polypeptide(L)'
;GSPWGFFFKAISDHKEVFGYPISIFFIIVNEFCERFSYYGMRAVLVLYFKYFLRWDDDLATSIYHTFVAFCYLTPILGAIVADSWLGKFKTIIYLSIVYAIGQVALAVSAIHDITDSNRDGTPDNLTFHVALSMVGLLLIALGTGGIKPCVAAFGGDQFGDTQEKQRRTFFSVFYLCINGGSLLSTIITPILRGTCCPRKK
;
A
#
# COMPACT_ATOMS: atom_id res chain seq x y z
N GLY A 1 9.11 26.57 -6.26
CA GLY A 1 9.43 25.19 -5.82
C GLY A 1 9.39 25.12 -4.31
N SER A 2 8.83 24.07 -3.71
CA SER A 2 8.77 23.97 -2.25
C SER A 2 10.17 23.66 -1.66
N PRO A 3 10.54 24.22 -0.48
CA PRO A 3 11.84 24.02 0.15
C PRO A 3 12.20 22.54 0.36
N TRP A 4 11.19 21.70 0.51
CA TRP A 4 11.31 20.26 0.73
C TRP A 4 11.58 19.45 -0.54
N GLY A 5 11.05 19.89 -1.69
CA GLY A 5 11.47 19.34 -2.99
C GLY A 5 12.93 19.65 -3.29
N PHE A 6 13.42 20.79 -2.79
CA PHE A 6 14.84 21.14 -2.80
C PHE A 6 15.68 20.26 -1.87
N PHE A 7 15.16 19.87 -0.70
CA PHE A 7 15.88 18.98 0.22
C PHE A 7 16.10 17.57 -0.35
N PHE A 8 15.09 16.98 -1.02
CA PHE A 8 15.26 15.68 -1.69
C PHE A 8 16.15 15.80 -2.94
N LYS A 9 16.08 16.92 -3.66
CA LYS A 9 16.98 17.23 -4.79
C LYS A 9 18.42 17.48 -4.32
N ALA A 10 18.61 18.10 -3.16
CA ALA A 10 19.93 18.34 -2.55
C ALA A 10 20.57 17.07 -1.98
N ILE A 11 19.77 16.11 -1.46
CA ILE A 11 20.27 14.77 -1.12
C ILE A 11 20.65 13.99 -2.40
N SER A 12 19.93 14.24 -3.50
CA SER A 12 20.18 13.61 -4.80
C SER A 12 21.43 14.12 -5.53
N ASP A 13 21.95 15.31 -5.19
CA ASP A 13 22.95 16.01 -6.00
C ASP A 13 24.40 15.49 -5.83
N HIS A 14 24.65 14.52 -4.93
CA HIS A 14 26.02 14.06 -4.65
C HIS A 14 26.25 12.55 -4.64
N LYS A 15 25.23 11.70 -4.87
CA LYS A 15 25.41 10.25 -4.93
C LYS A 15 24.56 9.61 -6.03
N GLU A 16 25.22 9.20 -7.11
CA GLU A 16 24.64 8.37 -8.15
C GLU A 16 24.94 6.89 -7.85
N VAL A 17 23.95 6.03 -8.06
CA VAL A 17 24.12 4.58 -7.98
C VAL A 17 23.77 4.01 -9.36
N PHE A 18 24.73 3.36 -10.02
CA PHE A 18 24.61 2.85 -11.39
C PHE A 18 24.18 3.91 -12.44
N GLY A 19 24.57 5.18 -12.25
CA GLY A 19 24.22 6.29 -13.16
C GLY A 19 22.77 6.77 -13.03
N TYR A 20 22.11 6.45 -11.90
CA TYR A 20 20.80 6.97 -11.53
C TYR A 20 20.88 7.74 -10.21
N PRO A 21 20.07 8.81 -10.06
CA PRO A 21 19.86 9.46 -8.77
C PRO A 21 19.46 8.47 -7.68
N ILE A 22 20.04 8.57 -6.48
CA ILE A 22 19.73 7.64 -5.37
C ILE A 22 18.24 7.66 -4.99
N SER A 23 17.54 8.77 -5.24
CA SER A 23 16.10 8.93 -5.06
C SER A 23 15.30 7.88 -5.85
N ILE A 24 15.75 7.50 -7.04
CA ILE A 24 15.08 6.53 -7.91
C ILE A 24 15.12 5.13 -7.30
N PHE A 25 16.24 4.74 -6.71
CA PHE A 25 16.36 3.46 -6.03
C PHE A 25 15.35 3.34 -4.89
N PHE A 26 15.22 4.39 -4.05
CA PHE A 26 14.24 4.41 -2.98
C PHE A 26 12.79 4.37 -3.50
N ILE A 27 12.49 5.07 -4.59
CA ILE A 27 11.17 5.04 -5.23
C ILE A 27 10.81 3.61 -5.67
N ILE A 28 11.74 2.92 -6.35
CA ILE A 28 11.51 1.57 -6.87
C ILE A 28 11.32 0.56 -5.75
N VAL A 29 12.18 0.59 -4.72
CA VAL A 29 12.06 -0.32 -3.56
C VAL A 29 10.77 -0.06 -2.80
N ASN A 30 10.41 1.21 -2.59
CA ASN A 30 9.16 1.57 -1.93
C ASN A 30 7.94 1.10 -2.72
N GLU A 31 7.93 1.27 -4.05
CA GLU A 31 6.84 0.77 -4.89
C GLU A 31 6.75 -0.76 -4.80
N PHE A 32 7.87 -1.46 -4.88
CA PHE A 32 7.89 -2.93 -4.71
C PHE A 32 7.27 -3.35 -3.35
N CYS A 33 7.68 -2.70 -2.26
CA CYS A 33 7.19 -2.98 -0.92
C CYS A 33 5.69 -2.67 -0.76
N GLU A 34 5.22 -1.54 -1.29
CA GLU A 34 3.80 -1.19 -1.30
C GLU A 34 2.98 -2.25 -2.03
N ARG A 35 3.45 -2.69 -3.21
CA ARG A 35 2.74 -3.69 -4.02
C ARG A 35 2.73 -5.03 -3.33
N PHE A 36 3.87 -5.47 -2.80
CA PHE A 36 3.95 -6.69 -2.01
C PHE A 36 2.94 -6.66 -0.84
N SER A 37 2.91 -5.56 -0.08
CA SER A 37 2.03 -5.40 1.07
C SER A 37 0.54 -5.36 0.67
N TYR A 38 0.21 -4.61 -0.38
CA TYR A 38 -1.15 -4.46 -0.88
C TYR A 38 -1.74 -5.78 -1.41
N TYR A 39 -1.00 -6.49 -2.27
CA TYR A 39 -1.47 -7.77 -2.79
C TYR A 39 -1.49 -8.84 -1.69
N GLY A 40 -0.59 -8.77 -0.70
CA GLY A 40 -0.51 -9.75 0.38
C GLY A 40 -1.70 -9.61 1.32
N MET A 41 -1.99 -8.38 1.73
CA MET A 41 -3.18 -8.03 2.48
C MET A 41 -4.45 -8.49 1.74
N ARG A 42 -4.59 -8.16 0.44
CA ARG A 42 -5.78 -8.59 -0.35
C ARG A 42 -5.97 -10.10 -0.40
N ALA A 43 -4.89 -10.86 -0.47
CA ALA A 43 -4.94 -12.32 -0.53
C ALA A 43 -5.42 -12.97 0.78
N VAL A 44 -5.25 -12.31 1.93
CA VAL A 44 -5.75 -12.80 3.23
C VAL A 44 -7.03 -12.12 3.71
N LEU A 45 -7.40 -10.98 3.12
CA LEU A 45 -8.48 -10.12 3.62
C LEU A 45 -9.85 -10.83 3.68
N VAL A 46 -10.22 -11.60 2.66
CA VAL A 46 -11.49 -12.37 2.68
C VAL A 46 -11.47 -13.45 3.76
N LEU A 47 -10.32 -14.08 4.01
CA LEU A 47 -10.18 -15.05 5.09
C LEU A 47 -10.30 -14.38 6.45
N TYR A 48 -9.74 -13.19 6.60
CA TYR A 48 -9.92 -12.37 7.80
C TYR A 48 -11.40 -12.08 8.05
N PHE A 49 -12.15 -11.63 7.04
CA PHE A 49 -13.60 -11.40 7.18
C PHE A 49 -14.38 -12.66 7.57
N LYS A 50 -14.10 -13.79 6.93
CA LYS A 50 -14.82 -15.05 7.17
C LYS A 50 -14.49 -15.69 8.52
N TYR A 51 -13.20 -15.81 8.84
CA TYR A 51 -12.75 -16.61 9.98
C TYR A 51 -12.57 -15.78 11.25
N PHE A 52 -12.14 -14.53 11.13
CA PHE A 52 -11.93 -13.65 12.29
C PHE A 52 -13.19 -12.82 12.58
N LEU A 53 -13.73 -12.10 11.60
CA LEU A 53 -14.94 -11.28 11.80
C LEU A 53 -16.25 -12.09 11.76
N ARG A 54 -16.18 -13.37 11.37
CA ARG A 54 -17.31 -14.31 11.32
C ARG A 54 -18.45 -13.85 10.39
N TRP A 55 -18.10 -13.15 9.31
CA TRP A 55 -19.05 -12.74 8.28
C TRP A 55 -19.38 -13.89 7.31
N ASP A 56 -20.56 -13.81 6.72
CA ASP A 56 -20.96 -14.67 5.62
C ASP A 56 -20.18 -14.35 4.33
N ASP A 57 -20.24 -15.29 3.38
CA ASP A 57 -19.45 -15.24 2.14
C ASP A 57 -19.87 -14.07 1.23
N ASP A 58 -21.17 -13.75 1.22
CA ASP A 58 -21.72 -12.70 0.39
C ASP A 58 -21.28 -11.32 0.92
N LEU A 59 -21.40 -11.10 2.24
CA LEU A 59 -20.96 -9.87 2.89
C LEU A 59 -19.44 -9.68 2.76
N ALA A 60 -18.64 -10.72 3.04
CA ALA A 60 -17.19 -10.65 2.92
C ALA A 60 -16.73 -10.30 1.50
N THR A 61 -17.36 -10.92 0.50
CA THR A 61 -17.07 -10.68 -0.92
C THR A 61 -17.51 -9.28 -1.35
N SER A 62 -18.69 -8.84 -0.90
CA SER A 62 -19.22 -7.51 -1.18
C SER A 62 -18.29 -6.41 -0.63
N ILE A 63 -17.91 -6.48 0.65
CA ILE A 63 -17.00 -5.50 1.27
C ILE A 63 -15.63 -5.51 0.59
N TYR A 64 -15.10 -6.70 0.25
CA TYR A 64 -13.85 -6.80 -0.49
C TYR A 64 -13.91 -6.07 -1.85
N HIS A 65 -14.98 -6.29 -2.62
CA HIS A 65 -15.14 -5.63 -3.92
C HIS A 65 -15.38 -4.13 -3.78
N THR A 66 -16.14 -3.69 -2.77
CA THR A 66 -16.30 -2.28 -2.45
C THR A 66 -14.95 -1.63 -2.15
N PHE A 67 -14.14 -2.24 -1.29
CA PHE A 67 -12.78 -1.77 -0.99
C PHE A 67 -11.92 -1.66 -2.25
N VAL A 68 -11.93 -2.68 -3.11
CA VAL A 68 -11.20 -2.66 -4.38
C VAL A 68 -11.69 -1.54 -5.29
N ALA A 69 -13.01 -1.34 -5.41
CA ALA A 69 -13.60 -0.26 -6.19
C ALA A 69 -13.13 1.12 -5.69
N PHE A 70 -13.11 1.33 -4.36
CA PHE A 70 -12.55 2.55 -3.77
C PHE A 70 -11.07 2.74 -4.11
N CYS A 71 -10.25 1.67 -4.09
CA CYS A 71 -8.84 1.75 -4.49
C CYS A 71 -8.64 2.15 -5.97
N TYR A 72 -9.62 1.91 -6.83
CA TYR A 72 -9.59 2.33 -8.24
C TYR A 72 -10.19 3.72 -8.49
N LEU A 73 -11.08 4.19 -7.61
CA LEU A 73 -11.72 5.50 -7.72
C LEU A 73 -10.87 6.62 -7.10
N THR A 74 -10.30 6.36 -5.92
CA THR A 74 -9.48 7.32 -5.16
C THR A 74 -8.24 7.86 -5.89
N PRO A 75 -7.60 7.17 -6.87
CA PRO A 75 -6.55 7.77 -7.70
C PRO A 75 -6.98 9.03 -8.45
N ILE A 76 -8.23 9.10 -8.92
CA ILE A 76 -8.73 10.27 -9.63
C ILE A 76 -8.74 11.48 -8.68
N LEU A 77 -9.27 11.28 -7.48
CA LEU A 77 -9.29 12.31 -6.43
C LEU A 77 -7.87 12.70 -6.01
N GLY A 78 -6.99 11.72 -5.82
CA GLY A 78 -5.60 11.95 -5.45
C GLY A 78 -4.82 12.75 -6.48
N ALA A 79 -5.02 12.48 -7.77
CA ALA A 79 -4.40 13.22 -8.87
C ALA A 79 -4.88 14.68 -8.89
N ILE A 80 -6.20 14.92 -8.78
CA ILE A 80 -6.77 16.28 -8.75
C ILE A 80 -6.18 17.09 -7.58
N VAL A 81 -6.06 16.48 -6.40
CA VAL A 81 -5.49 17.14 -5.21
C VAL A 81 -3.99 17.45 -5.40
N ALA A 82 -3.25 16.52 -6.00
CA ALA A 82 -1.83 16.70 -6.28
C ALA A 82 -1.58 17.83 -7.28
N ASP A 83 -2.36 17.88 -8.36
CA ASP A 83 -2.18 18.86 -9.44
C ASP A 83 -2.69 20.25 -9.05
N SER A 84 -3.75 20.32 -8.24
CA SER A 84 -4.38 21.60 -7.91
C SER A 84 -3.74 22.28 -6.70
N TRP A 85 -3.47 21.55 -5.62
CA TRP A 85 -3.25 22.16 -4.29
C TRP A 85 -1.91 21.80 -3.64
N LEU A 86 -1.55 20.52 -3.59
CA LEU A 86 -0.44 20.05 -2.75
C LEU A 86 0.88 19.87 -3.51
N GLY A 87 0.83 19.61 -4.80
CA GLY A 87 1.95 19.12 -5.58
C GLY A 87 2.22 17.63 -5.35
N LYS A 88 2.88 16.99 -6.32
CA LYS A 88 3.15 15.53 -6.33
C LYS A 88 3.88 15.06 -5.07
N PHE A 89 4.99 15.71 -4.71
CA PHE A 89 5.84 15.27 -3.59
C PHE A 89 5.13 15.29 -2.22
N LYS A 90 4.42 16.38 -1.88
CA LYS A 90 3.69 16.47 -0.62
C LYS A 90 2.54 15.47 -0.56
N THR A 91 1.85 15.29 -1.68
CA THR A 91 0.76 14.30 -1.79
C THR A 91 1.28 12.89 -1.52
N ILE A 92 2.43 12.52 -2.09
CA ILE A 92 3.08 11.23 -1.82
C ILE A 92 3.35 11.06 -0.33
N ILE A 93 3.99 12.03 0.33
CA ILE A 93 4.34 11.90 1.75
C ILE A 93 3.09 11.77 2.63
N TYR A 94 2.13 12.69 2.49
CA TYR A 94 0.93 12.67 3.35
C TYR A 94 0.11 11.40 3.15
N LEU A 95 -0.06 10.96 1.90
CA LEU A 95 -0.83 9.74 1.63
C LEU A 95 -0.08 8.46 1.98
N SER A 96 1.25 8.45 1.93
CA SER A 96 2.07 7.35 2.47
C SER A 96 1.90 7.19 3.98
N ILE A 97 1.80 8.30 4.73
CA ILE A 97 1.50 8.26 6.17
C ILE A 97 0.09 7.69 6.39
N VAL A 98 -0.91 8.17 5.65
CA VAL A 98 -2.29 7.67 5.71
C VAL A 98 -2.35 6.17 5.40
N TYR A 99 -1.64 5.72 4.37
CA TYR A 99 -1.54 4.30 4.01
C TYR A 99 -0.92 3.47 5.14
N ALA A 100 0.19 3.93 5.71
CA ALA A 100 0.86 3.24 6.81
C ALA A 100 -0.04 3.14 8.05
N ILE A 101 -0.75 4.21 8.40
CA ILE A 101 -1.73 4.19 9.50
C ILE A 101 -2.84 3.18 9.19
N GLY A 102 -3.34 3.13 7.95
CA GLY A 102 -4.35 2.17 7.55
C GLY A 102 -3.88 0.71 7.67
N GLN A 103 -2.65 0.42 7.25
CA GLN A 103 -2.05 -0.92 7.40
C GLN A 103 -1.85 -1.29 8.88
N VAL A 104 -1.42 -0.35 9.72
CA VAL A 104 -1.30 -0.55 11.17
C VAL A 104 -2.67 -0.79 11.80
N ALA A 105 -3.68 0.03 11.47
CA ALA A 105 -5.04 -0.15 11.98
C ALA A 105 -5.61 -1.53 11.60
N LEU A 106 -5.41 -1.97 10.36
CA LEU A 106 -5.84 -3.29 9.91
C LEU A 106 -5.07 -4.41 10.64
N ALA A 107 -3.76 -4.28 10.82
CA ALA A 107 -2.97 -5.25 11.57
C ALA A 107 -3.40 -5.34 13.04
N VAL A 108 -3.61 -4.20 13.70
CA VAL A 108 -4.12 -4.10 15.08
C VAL A 108 -5.50 -4.73 15.18
N SER A 109 -6.38 -4.50 14.20
CA SER A 109 -7.72 -5.10 14.16
C SER A 109 -7.71 -6.63 14.06
N ALA A 110 -6.58 -7.24 13.67
CA ALA A 110 -6.41 -8.69 13.57
C ALA A 110 -5.80 -9.35 14.82
N ILE A 111 -5.48 -8.58 15.87
CA ILE A 111 -4.90 -9.11 17.12
C ILE A 111 -6.05 -9.45 18.10
N HIS A 112 -6.23 -10.73 18.43
CA HIS A 112 -7.27 -11.20 19.37
C HIS A 112 -7.13 -10.57 20.77
N ASP A 113 -5.88 -10.39 21.22
CA ASP A 113 -5.51 -10.06 22.61
C ASP A 113 -5.83 -8.60 23.02
N ILE A 114 -6.20 -7.72 22.09
CA ILE A 114 -6.47 -6.31 22.40
C ILE A 114 -7.79 -6.12 23.14
N THR A 115 -8.74 -7.02 22.89
CA THR A 115 -10.12 -6.91 23.38
C THR A 115 -10.51 -8.14 24.21
N ASP A 116 -9.62 -9.12 24.36
CA ASP A 116 -9.85 -10.33 25.15
C ASP A 116 -9.49 -10.06 26.63
N SER A 117 -10.39 -9.40 27.36
CA SER A 117 -10.21 -9.16 28.80
C SER A 117 -10.35 -10.45 29.61
N ASN A 118 -11.03 -11.45 29.05
CA ASN A 118 -11.36 -12.71 29.72
C ASN A 118 -10.33 -13.83 29.46
N ARG A 119 -9.36 -13.61 28.55
CA ARG A 119 -8.35 -14.57 28.07
C ARG A 119 -8.93 -15.89 27.56
N ASP A 120 -10.12 -15.84 26.97
CA ASP A 120 -10.80 -17.03 26.47
C ASP A 120 -10.45 -17.37 25.01
N GLY A 121 -9.66 -16.51 24.35
CA GLY A 121 -9.23 -16.64 22.96
C GLY A 121 -10.22 -16.06 21.94
N THR A 122 -11.32 -15.45 22.40
CA THR A 122 -12.34 -14.80 21.56
C THR A 122 -12.45 -13.30 21.86
N PRO A 123 -12.61 -12.43 20.84
CA PRO A 123 -12.71 -10.99 21.11
C PRO A 123 -14.05 -10.64 21.77
N ASP A 124 -14.01 -10.07 22.98
CA ASP A 124 -15.21 -9.66 23.73
C ASP A 124 -16.02 -8.56 23.00
N ASN A 125 -15.35 -7.70 22.22
CA ASN A 125 -15.97 -6.60 21.48
C ASN A 125 -15.66 -6.67 19.98
N LEU A 126 -16.38 -7.54 19.27
CA LEU A 126 -16.28 -7.69 17.82
C LEU A 126 -16.52 -6.37 17.06
N THR A 127 -17.35 -5.48 17.60
CA THR A 127 -17.66 -4.17 16.99
C THR A 127 -16.42 -3.29 16.87
N PHE A 128 -15.51 -3.32 17.86
CA PHE A 128 -14.25 -2.59 17.80
C PHE A 128 -13.36 -3.07 16.65
N HIS A 129 -13.19 -4.39 16.51
CA HIS A 129 -12.42 -4.98 15.42
C HIS A 129 -13.00 -4.62 14.06
N VAL A 130 -14.31 -4.77 13.88
CA VAL A 130 -15.01 -4.39 12.64
C VAL A 130 -14.77 -2.92 12.31
N ALA A 131 -15.02 -2.01 13.26
CA ALA A 131 -14.87 -0.57 13.04
C ALA A 131 -13.43 -0.21 12.66
N LEU A 132 -12.45 -0.77 13.37
CA LEU A 132 -11.04 -0.52 13.11
C LEU A 132 -10.60 -1.08 11.75
N SER A 133 -11.10 -2.25 11.35
CA SER A 133 -10.85 -2.79 10.00
C SER A 133 -11.47 -1.92 8.92
N MET A 134 -12.70 -1.43 9.09
CA MET A 134 -13.36 -0.58 8.10
C MET A 134 -12.63 0.76 7.94
N VAL A 135 -12.21 1.37 9.04
CA VAL A 135 -11.36 2.57 9.02
C VAL A 135 -10.02 2.26 8.35
N GLY A 136 -9.37 1.16 8.72
CA GLY A 136 -8.10 0.73 8.12
C GLY A 136 -8.20 0.56 6.60
N LEU A 137 -9.24 -0.13 6.11
CA LEU A 137 -9.47 -0.32 4.67
C LEU A 137 -9.74 0.99 3.94
N LEU A 138 -10.50 1.92 4.54
CA LEU A 138 -10.73 3.23 3.97
C LEU A 138 -9.43 4.03 3.86
N LEU A 139 -8.61 4.05 4.91
CA LEU A 139 -7.31 4.73 4.91
C LEU A 139 -6.35 4.11 3.89
N ILE A 140 -6.30 2.79 3.79
CA ILE A 140 -5.51 2.09 2.77
C ILE A 140 -5.98 2.48 1.37
N ALA A 141 -7.29 2.51 1.12
CA ALA A 141 -7.86 2.88 -0.17
C ALA A 141 -7.48 4.32 -0.55
N LEU A 142 -7.63 5.28 0.38
CA LEU A 142 -7.24 6.67 0.17
C LEU A 142 -5.73 6.82 -0.07
N GLY A 143 -4.92 6.15 0.74
CA GLY A 143 -3.46 6.18 0.65
C GLY A 143 -2.96 5.62 -0.68
N THR A 144 -3.31 4.36 -0.99
CA THR A 144 -2.91 3.70 -2.24
C THR A 144 -3.45 4.44 -3.47
N GLY A 145 -4.64 5.05 -3.33
CA GLY A 145 -5.28 5.86 -4.35
C GLY A 145 -4.40 7.01 -4.81
N GLY A 146 -4.06 7.94 -3.92
CA GLY A 146 -3.33 9.14 -4.33
C GLY A 146 -1.80 8.99 -4.39
N ILE A 147 -1.19 7.96 -3.78
CA ILE A 147 0.25 7.68 -3.96
C ILE A 147 0.53 7.28 -5.42
N LYS A 148 -0.24 6.34 -5.97
CA LYS A 148 0.01 5.71 -7.28
C LYS A 148 0.18 6.68 -8.46
N PRO A 149 -0.75 7.63 -8.71
CA PRO A 149 -0.60 8.56 -9.83
C PRO A 149 0.60 9.50 -9.62
N CYS A 150 0.92 9.83 -8.37
CA CYS A 150 1.96 10.79 -8.04
C CYS A 150 3.37 10.20 -8.11
N VAL A 151 3.57 8.96 -7.64
CA VAL A 151 4.91 8.33 -7.56
C VAL A 151 5.52 8.10 -8.94
N ALA A 152 4.74 7.56 -9.88
CA ALA A 152 5.21 7.32 -11.24
C ALA A 152 5.57 8.64 -11.95
N ALA A 153 4.71 9.66 -11.81
CA ALA A 153 4.96 10.98 -12.36
C ALA A 153 6.20 11.64 -11.72
N PHE A 154 6.32 11.59 -10.39
CA PHE A 154 7.47 12.15 -9.67
C PHE A 154 8.79 11.45 -10.01
N GLY A 155 8.78 10.14 -10.20
CA GLY A 155 9.94 9.37 -10.65
C GLY A 155 10.36 9.73 -12.08
N GLY A 156 9.39 9.92 -12.98
CA GLY A 156 9.65 10.41 -14.34
C GLY A 156 10.25 11.82 -14.36
N ASP A 157 9.81 12.70 -13.46
CA ASP A 157 10.30 14.07 -13.30
C ASP A 157 11.77 14.14 -12.79
N GLN A 158 12.39 13.02 -12.39
CA GLN A 158 13.80 12.98 -11.98
C GLN A 158 14.78 13.02 -13.15
N PHE A 159 14.31 12.78 -14.38
CA PHE A 159 15.14 12.73 -15.58
C PHE A 159 15.00 14.00 -16.41
N GLY A 160 16.12 14.53 -16.87
CA GLY A 160 16.13 15.64 -17.84
C GLY A 160 15.66 15.20 -19.23
N ASP A 161 15.39 16.17 -20.11
CA ASP A 161 14.87 15.89 -21.47
C ASP A 161 15.82 15.06 -22.34
N THR A 162 17.13 15.15 -22.10
CA THR A 162 18.16 14.38 -22.82
C THR A 162 18.32 12.94 -22.31
N GLN A 163 17.73 12.60 -21.17
CA GLN A 163 17.87 11.30 -20.49
C GLN A 163 16.75 10.31 -20.84
N GLU A 164 16.23 10.37 -22.06
CA GLU A 164 15.06 9.57 -22.46
C GLU A 164 15.28 8.06 -22.29
N LYS A 165 16.48 7.55 -22.61
CA LYS A 165 16.83 6.13 -22.44
C LYS A 165 16.77 5.70 -20.98
N GLN A 166 17.34 6.49 -20.07
CA GLN A 166 17.33 6.22 -18.62
C GLN A 166 15.90 6.29 -18.07
N ARG A 167 15.11 7.28 -18.50
CA ARG A 167 13.69 7.41 -18.13
C ARG A 167 12.87 6.20 -18.57
N ARG A 168 13.07 5.70 -19.80
CA ARG A 168 12.41 4.48 -20.29
C ARG A 168 12.81 3.26 -19.46
N THR A 169 14.11 3.08 -19.17
CA THR A 169 14.59 1.99 -18.31
C THR A 169 13.99 2.06 -16.91
N PHE A 170 13.88 3.26 -16.31
CA PHE A 170 13.20 3.46 -15.05
C PHE A 170 11.76 2.94 -15.08
N PHE A 171 10.96 3.36 -16.06
CA PHE A 171 9.57 2.88 -16.17
C PHE A 171 9.51 1.35 -16.34
N SER A 172 10.38 0.76 -17.16
CA SER A 172 10.46 -0.70 -17.30
C SER A 172 10.74 -1.41 -15.98
N VAL A 173 11.73 -0.93 -15.20
CA VAL A 173 12.05 -1.50 -13.87
C VAL A 173 10.92 -1.26 -12.89
N PHE A 174 10.30 -0.08 -12.91
CA PHE A 174 9.16 0.27 -12.06
C PHE A 174 7.99 -0.69 -12.29
N TYR A 175 7.61 -0.95 -13.54
CA TYR A 175 6.56 -1.94 -13.87
C TYR A 175 6.98 -3.37 -13.56
N LEU A 176 8.26 -3.72 -13.72
CA LEU A 176 8.77 -5.02 -13.30
C LEU A 176 8.60 -5.21 -11.78
N CYS A 177 8.90 -4.19 -10.97
CA CYS A 177 8.72 -4.23 -9.52
C CYS A 177 7.26 -4.37 -9.11
N ILE A 178 6.32 -3.74 -9.82
CA ILE A 178 4.88 -3.91 -9.56
C ILE A 178 4.46 -5.37 -9.75
N ASN A 179 4.87 -5.98 -10.86
CA ASN A 179 4.55 -7.37 -11.16
C ASN A 179 5.32 -8.34 -10.25
N GLY A 180 6.58 -8.04 -9.92
CA GLY A 180 7.39 -8.83 -9.01
C GLY A 180 6.83 -8.83 -7.59
N GLY A 181 6.39 -7.68 -7.09
CA GLY A 181 5.77 -7.56 -5.77
C GLY A 181 4.46 -8.33 -5.67
N SER A 182 3.60 -8.25 -6.70
CA SER A 182 2.35 -9.00 -6.75
C SER A 182 2.57 -10.52 -6.85
N LEU A 183 3.53 -10.95 -7.66
CA LEU A 183 3.92 -12.35 -7.79
C LEU A 183 4.43 -12.91 -6.45
N LEU A 184 5.39 -12.23 -5.83
CA LEU A 184 5.99 -12.68 -4.57
C LEU A 184 4.97 -12.70 -3.44
N SER A 185 4.10 -11.70 -3.36
CA SER A 185 2.97 -11.68 -2.42
C SER A 185 2.08 -12.92 -2.61
N THR A 186 1.72 -13.23 -3.85
CA THR A 186 0.82 -14.35 -4.18
C THR A 186 1.47 -15.70 -3.89
N ILE A 187 2.79 -15.82 -3.99
CA ILE A 187 3.55 -17.03 -3.65
C ILE A 187 3.73 -17.18 -2.14
N ILE A 188 4.08 -16.10 -1.44
CA ILE A 188 4.42 -16.14 0.00
C ILE A 188 3.17 -16.31 0.85
N THR A 189 2.07 -15.66 0.49
CA THR A 189 0.83 -15.66 1.29
C THR A 189 0.25 -17.06 1.55
N PRO A 190 0.15 -17.98 0.56
CA PRO A 190 -0.25 -19.36 0.80
C PRO A 190 0.71 -20.14 1.72
N ILE A 191 2.03 -19.90 1.63
CA ILE A 191 3.05 -20.60 2.42
C ILE A 191 2.92 -20.21 3.90
N LEU A 192 2.77 -18.91 4.17
CA LEU A 192 2.54 -18.40 5.53
C LEU A 192 1.23 -18.91 6.11
N ARG A 193 0.17 -19.05 5.29
CA ARG A 193 -1.10 -19.64 5.74
C ARG A 193 -1.00 -21.15 5.99
N GLY A 194 -0.27 -21.87 5.16
CA GLY A 194 -0.13 -23.34 5.25
C GLY A 194 0.68 -23.82 6.45
N THR A 195 1.51 -22.95 7.04
CA THR A 195 2.34 -23.27 8.22
C THR A 195 1.60 -23.07 9.55
N CYS A 196 0.63 -22.16 9.62
CA CYS A 196 -0.13 -21.88 10.84
C CYS A 196 -1.37 -22.77 11.05
N CYS A 197 -1.83 -23.52 10.04
CA CYS A 197 -3.03 -24.34 10.18
C CYS A 197 -2.76 -25.78 9.69
N PRO A 198 -2.73 -26.79 10.58
CA PRO A 198 -2.81 -28.17 10.13
C PRO A 198 -4.14 -28.33 9.41
N ARG A 199 -4.06 -28.78 8.16
CA ARG A 199 -5.16 -29.10 7.25
C ARG A 199 -6.26 -29.87 8.00
N LYS A 200 -7.27 -29.16 8.55
CA LYS A 200 -8.50 -29.82 9.01
C LYS A 200 -9.25 -30.24 7.75
N LYS A 201 -9.09 -31.54 7.44
CA LYS A 201 -9.95 -32.27 6.52
C LYS A 201 -11.40 -32.20 6.98
#